data_AF-A0A7X3UUW1-F1
#
_entry.id   AF-A0A7X3UUW1-F1
#
_cell.length_a   1.000
_cell.length_b   1.000
_cell.length_c   1.000
_cell.angle_alpha   90.00
_cell.angle_beta   90.00
_cell.angle_gamma   90.00
#
_symmetry.space_group_name_H-M   'P 1'
#
loop_
_entity.id
_entity.type
_entity.pdbx_description
1 polymer ?
#
loop_
_entity_poly.entity_id
_entity_poly.type
_entity_poly.pdbx_seq_one_letter_code
_entity_poly.pdbx_strand_id
1 'polypeptide(L)'
;MREIEWQITYSTDKDDLVAAFYQPCLERSTAYWRAVGYFSSKVLALISPAIEKFYEQNGAMRIVASPALSEEDRAAIRNAYKKRAEGEQLQKDETVIACLRRYLDPSRLQTSEERLRLQLLSGMIRDGLLDLRIAVRAHENGDVGLYHEKIGVFGDAHGDFVTFNGSPNETWNGWALNAESFALHRSWGPEARHAHSERSLFQQTWDEQRAGVSLFQLNDEVISELFERFSPLDPDDARRKGVSTFRLPGSSSGEGPDLGLAYPDFLADGLRDYQQRCVEDWFEAGCRGTFALATGTGKTVIA
;
A
#
# COMPACT_ATOMS: atom_id res chain seq x y z
N MET A 1 -7.41 12.08 19.16
CA MET A 1 -8.34 11.39 18.22
C MET A 1 -9.79 11.86 18.30
N ARG A 2 -10.34 12.19 19.48
CA ARG A 2 -11.76 12.57 19.64
C ARG A 2 -12.16 13.96 19.13
N GLU A 3 -11.19 14.84 18.91
CA GLU A 3 -11.42 16.20 18.43
C GLU A 3 -11.74 16.26 16.92
N ILE A 4 -11.59 15.14 16.21
CA ILE A 4 -11.88 15.04 14.79
C ILE A 4 -13.28 14.46 14.61
N GLU A 5 -14.07 15.13 13.78
CA GLU A 5 -15.34 14.61 13.29
C GLU A 5 -15.07 13.61 12.16
N TRP A 6 -14.96 12.34 12.53
CA TRP A 6 -14.66 11.27 11.58
C TRP A 6 -15.86 10.87 10.74
N GLN A 7 -15.62 10.63 9.45
CA GLN A 7 -16.59 9.96 8.58
C GLN A 7 -16.71 8.47 8.96
N ILE A 8 -17.88 7.89 8.73
CA ILE A 8 -18.12 6.45 8.94
C ILE A 8 -17.38 5.63 7.88
N THR A 9 -17.33 6.15 6.66
CA THR A 9 -16.70 5.51 5.51
C THR A 9 -15.92 6.56 4.75
N TYR A 10 -14.73 6.18 4.31
CA TYR A 10 -13.91 6.98 3.40
C TYR A 10 -13.80 6.27 2.05
N SER A 11 -13.73 7.02 0.95
CA SER A 11 -13.58 6.43 -0.39
C SER A 11 -12.77 7.31 -1.34
N THR A 12 -11.94 6.71 -2.19
CA THR A 12 -11.18 7.42 -3.23
C THR A 12 -12.08 8.11 -4.26
N ASP A 13 -13.32 7.67 -4.43
CA ASP A 13 -14.30 8.29 -5.35
C ASP A 13 -14.75 9.67 -4.88
N LYS A 14 -14.62 9.97 -3.58
CA LYS A 14 -15.21 11.17 -2.94
C LYS A 14 -14.21 11.96 -2.12
N ASP A 15 -13.19 11.30 -1.59
CA ASP A 15 -12.29 11.83 -0.58
C ASP A 15 -10.83 11.78 -1.05
N ASP A 16 -10.09 12.83 -0.77
CA ASP A 16 -8.63 12.75 -0.69
C ASP A 16 -8.27 12.02 0.61
N LEU A 17 -8.04 10.71 0.53
CA LEU A 17 -7.75 9.89 1.71
C LEU A 17 -6.47 10.35 2.46
N VAL A 18 -5.51 10.96 1.77
CA VAL A 18 -4.29 11.46 2.43
C VAL A 18 -4.64 12.63 3.33
N ALA A 19 -5.28 13.66 2.77
CA ALA A 19 -5.63 14.86 3.53
C ALA A 19 -6.79 14.63 4.52
N ALA A 20 -7.77 13.81 4.14
CA ALA A 20 -9.01 13.62 4.92
C ALA A 20 -8.87 12.55 6.02
N PHE A 21 -7.95 11.60 5.89
CA PHE A 21 -7.83 10.48 6.82
C PHE A 21 -6.41 10.24 7.34
N TYR A 22 -5.44 9.94 6.48
CA TYR A 22 -4.11 9.50 6.92
C TYR A 22 -3.33 10.62 7.62
N GLN A 23 -3.31 11.83 7.04
CA GLN A 23 -2.64 12.97 7.62
C GLN A 23 -3.18 13.33 9.02
N PRO A 24 -4.51 13.56 9.21
CA PRO A 24 -5.02 13.90 10.53
C PRO A 24 -4.83 12.78 11.57
N CYS A 25 -4.84 11.51 11.14
CA CYS A 25 -4.50 10.37 11.99
C CYS A 25 -3.04 10.40 12.43
N LEU A 26 -2.08 10.40 11.49
CA LEU A 26 -0.65 10.33 11.79
C LEU A 26 -0.18 11.51 12.63
N GLU A 27 -0.65 12.72 12.36
CA GLU A 27 -0.24 13.91 13.11
C GLU A 27 -0.69 13.93 14.60
N ARG A 28 -1.62 13.04 14.98
CA ARG A 28 -2.18 12.94 16.33
C ARG A 28 -1.96 11.58 16.98
N SER A 29 -1.32 10.66 16.27
CA SER A 29 -1.09 9.30 16.76
C SER A 29 0.30 9.21 17.36
N THR A 30 0.43 8.44 18.43
CA THR A 30 1.73 7.97 18.94
C THR A 30 2.03 6.54 18.49
N ALA A 31 1.03 5.84 17.95
CA ALA A 31 1.18 4.48 17.44
C ALA A 31 0.41 4.31 16.12
N TYR A 32 1.05 3.65 15.14
CA TYR A 32 0.40 3.20 13.92
C TYR A 32 0.69 1.73 13.65
N TRP A 33 -0.34 0.91 13.59
CA TRP A 33 -0.24 -0.51 13.28
C TRP A 33 -0.90 -0.81 11.95
N ARG A 34 -0.22 -1.55 11.09
CA ARG A 34 -0.69 -1.80 9.73
C ARG A 34 -0.44 -3.24 9.31
N ALA A 35 -1.51 -4.02 9.15
CA ALA A 35 -1.49 -5.32 8.50
C ALA A 35 -1.92 -5.13 7.04
N VAL A 36 -1.10 -5.59 6.10
CA VAL A 36 -1.33 -5.46 4.66
C VAL A 36 -0.99 -6.75 3.92
N GLY A 37 -1.82 -7.07 2.94
CA GLY A 37 -1.61 -8.24 2.06
C GLY A 37 -0.53 -8.04 1.00
N TYR A 38 -0.23 -6.80 0.60
CA TYR A 38 0.87 -6.48 -0.30
C TYR A 38 1.44 -5.14 0.16
N PHE A 39 2.70 -5.12 0.58
CA PHE A 39 3.31 -3.95 1.19
C PHE A 39 3.92 -2.99 0.17
N SER A 40 3.12 -2.28 -0.61
CA SER A 40 3.71 -1.48 -1.69
C SER A 40 4.48 -0.27 -1.15
N SER A 41 5.67 0.01 -1.71
CA SER A 41 6.40 1.27 -1.45
C SER A 41 5.55 2.50 -1.76
N LYS A 42 4.51 2.36 -2.58
CA LYS A 42 3.58 3.43 -2.99
C LYS A 42 2.61 3.88 -1.90
N VAL A 43 2.12 3.00 -1.02
CA VAL A 43 1.23 3.45 0.07
C VAL A 43 1.99 4.18 1.16
N LEU A 44 3.21 3.73 1.46
CA LEU A 44 4.13 4.51 2.28
C LEU A 44 4.43 5.88 1.63
N ALA A 45 4.43 5.92 0.30
CA ALA A 45 4.64 7.14 -0.44
C ALA A 45 3.51 8.18 -0.29
N LEU A 46 2.26 7.72 -0.12
CA LEU A 46 1.08 8.56 0.03
C LEU A 46 0.97 9.22 1.40
N ILE A 47 1.49 8.58 2.45
CA ILE A 47 1.38 9.06 3.84
C ILE A 47 2.58 9.94 4.29
N SER A 48 3.43 10.33 3.34
CA SER A 48 4.78 10.86 3.57
C SER A 48 4.87 12.17 4.37
N PRO A 49 4.09 13.24 4.10
CA PRO A 49 4.21 14.47 4.88
C PRO A 49 3.83 14.26 6.34
N ALA A 50 2.89 13.34 6.59
CA ALA A 50 2.41 13.05 7.92
C ALA A 50 3.32 12.06 8.66
N ILE A 51 4.02 11.16 7.95
CA ILE A 51 5.08 10.32 8.54
C ILE A 51 6.21 11.15 9.11
N GLU A 52 6.64 12.21 8.42
CA GLU A 52 7.75 13.06 8.90
C GLU A 52 7.44 13.62 10.29
N LYS A 53 6.25 14.22 10.46
CA LYS A 53 5.79 14.72 11.75
C LYS A 53 5.55 13.61 12.78
N PHE A 54 5.02 12.47 12.36
CA PHE A 54 4.85 11.30 13.24
C PHE A 54 6.21 10.81 13.77
N TYR A 55 7.25 10.78 12.93
CA TYR A 55 8.60 10.42 13.31
C TYR A 55 9.21 11.46 14.27
N GLU A 56 9.07 12.76 14.01
CA GLU A 56 9.51 13.82 14.93
C GLU A 56 8.90 13.71 16.34
N GLN A 57 7.67 13.19 16.41
CA GLN A 57 6.94 12.98 17.66
C GLN A 57 7.27 11.64 18.33
N ASN A 58 8.28 10.90 17.85
CA ASN A 58 8.63 9.54 18.30
C ASN A 58 7.46 8.54 18.18
N GLY A 59 6.64 8.70 17.14
CA GLY A 59 5.56 7.77 16.84
C GLY A 59 6.10 6.39 16.48
N ALA A 60 5.53 5.35 17.10
CA ALA A 60 5.94 3.97 16.87
C ALA A 60 5.04 3.28 15.82
N MET A 61 5.66 2.70 14.81
CA MET A 61 5.00 2.01 13.71
C MET A 61 5.26 0.50 13.75
N ARG A 62 4.21 -0.29 13.50
CA ARG A 62 4.29 -1.75 13.35
C ARG A 62 3.64 -2.16 12.05
N ILE A 63 4.38 -2.86 11.20
CA ILE A 63 3.88 -3.31 9.90
C ILE A 63 3.95 -4.82 9.83
N VAL A 64 2.82 -5.45 9.51
CA VAL A 64 2.73 -6.84 9.12
C VAL A 64 2.42 -6.89 7.64
N ALA A 65 3.38 -7.36 6.85
CA ALA A 65 3.28 -7.43 5.41
C ALA A 65 3.24 -8.87 4.93
N SER A 66 2.34 -9.21 4.02
CA SER A 66 2.53 -10.42 3.20
C SER A 66 3.40 -10.06 1.99
N PRO A 67 4.45 -10.82 1.69
CA PRO A 67 5.23 -10.62 0.48
C PRO A 67 4.37 -11.02 -0.74
N ALA A 68 4.51 -10.32 -1.87
CA ALA A 68 4.10 -10.93 -3.14
C ALA A 68 5.09 -12.02 -3.48
N LEU A 69 4.71 -13.23 -3.11
CA LEU A 69 5.48 -14.40 -3.43
C LEU A 69 5.14 -14.81 -4.86
N SER A 70 6.17 -14.88 -5.72
CA SER A 70 6.07 -15.67 -6.94
C SER A 70 5.79 -17.13 -6.57
N GLU A 71 5.39 -17.95 -7.55
CA GLU A 71 5.21 -19.38 -7.27
C GLU A 71 6.53 -20.04 -6.84
N GLU A 72 7.69 -19.57 -7.34
CA GLU A 72 9.00 -20.02 -6.88
C GLU A 72 9.25 -19.60 -5.42
N ASP A 73 8.89 -18.37 -5.06
CA ASP A 73 9.05 -17.88 -3.69
C ASP A 73 8.15 -18.66 -2.70
N ARG A 74 6.92 -19.00 -3.12
CA ARG A 74 6.02 -19.88 -2.32
C ARG A 74 6.60 -21.27 -2.14
N ALA A 75 7.17 -21.86 -3.18
CA ALA A 75 7.79 -23.18 -3.11
C ALA A 75 9.01 -23.16 -2.18
N ALA A 76 9.82 -22.11 -2.26
CA ALA A 76 11.01 -21.97 -1.44
C ALA A 76 10.65 -21.74 0.05
N ILE A 77 9.66 -20.88 0.34
CA ILE A 77 9.16 -20.68 1.71
C ILE A 77 8.52 -21.96 2.25
N ARG A 78 7.73 -22.66 1.44
CA ARG A 78 7.17 -23.97 1.79
C ARG A 78 8.25 -24.98 2.19
N ASN A 79 9.36 -25.03 1.45
CA ASN A 79 10.48 -25.91 1.77
C ASN A 79 11.17 -25.49 3.08
N ALA A 80 11.30 -24.19 3.34
CA ALA A 80 11.79 -23.68 4.62
C ALA A 80 10.86 -24.06 5.79
N TYR A 81 9.53 -24.00 5.61
CA TYR A 81 8.57 -24.42 6.64
C TYR A 81 8.66 -25.91 6.97
N LYS A 82 8.75 -26.77 5.95
CA LYS A 82 8.84 -28.23 6.15
C LYS A 82 10.06 -28.60 6.97
N LYS A 83 11.23 -28.04 6.64
CA LYS A 83 12.47 -28.27 7.38
C LYS A 83 12.38 -27.80 8.84
N ARG A 84 11.64 -26.72 9.13
CA ARG A 84 11.40 -26.23 10.49
C ARG A 84 10.54 -27.21 11.30
N ALA A 85 9.51 -27.78 10.67
CA ALA A 85 8.65 -28.78 11.29
C ALA A 85 9.37 -30.11 11.57
N GLU A 86 10.40 -30.42 10.78
CA GLU A 86 11.24 -31.63 10.91
C GLU A 86 12.34 -31.48 11.98
N GLY A 87 12.40 -30.36 12.70
CA GLY A 87 13.35 -30.14 13.79
C GLY A 87 14.77 -29.80 13.31
N GLU A 88 14.96 -29.56 12.01
CA GLU A 88 16.20 -28.96 11.53
C GLU A 88 16.27 -27.53 12.03
N GLN A 89 17.37 -27.22 12.71
CA GLN A 89 17.75 -25.86 13.07
C GLN A 89 18.15 -25.15 11.78
N LEU A 90 17.14 -24.79 10.97
CA LEU A 90 17.32 -23.94 9.82
C LEU A 90 18.07 -22.71 10.30
N GLN A 91 19.26 -22.51 9.75
CA GLN A 91 19.82 -21.18 9.70
C GLN A 91 18.72 -20.28 9.14
N LYS A 92 18.19 -19.43 10.03
CA LYS A 92 17.01 -18.62 9.80
C LYS A 92 17.09 -17.98 8.42
N ASP A 93 16.09 -18.30 7.61
CA ASP A 93 15.43 -17.34 6.74
C ASP A 93 16.13 -16.88 5.45
N GLU A 94 17.18 -17.53 4.92
CA GLU A 94 17.83 -17.08 3.67
C GLU A 94 16.86 -16.95 2.47
N THR A 95 15.86 -17.83 2.39
CA THR A 95 14.82 -17.78 1.34
C THR A 95 13.84 -16.62 1.52
N VAL A 96 13.33 -16.42 2.74
CA VAL A 96 12.42 -15.30 3.05
C VAL A 96 13.16 -13.98 2.86
N ILE A 97 14.42 -13.93 3.30
CA ILE A 97 15.36 -12.83 3.07
C ILE A 97 15.57 -12.60 1.57
N ALA A 98 15.77 -13.63 0.75
CA ALA A 98 15.90 -13.47 -0.70
C ALA A 98 14.60 -12.90 -1.34
N CYS A 99 13.43 -13.28 -0.84
CA CYS A 99 12.15 -12.70 -1.28
C CYS A 99 12.08 -11.21 -0.88
N LEU A 100 12.46 -10.88 0.35
CA LEU A 100 12.52 -9.51 0.86
C LEU A 100 13.50 -8.64 0.07
N ARG A 101 14.68 -9.16 -0.27
CA ARG A 101 15.70 -8.48 -1.10
C ARG A 101 15.16 -8.10 -2.48
N ARG A 102 14.37 -8.99 -3.09
CA ARG A 102 13.69 -8.75 -4.37
C ARG A 102 12.53 -7.76 -4.21
N TYR A 103 11.87 -7.80 -3.06
CA TYR A 103 10.79 -6.89 -2.72
C TYR A 103 11.30 -5.45 -2.56
N LEU A 104 12.42 -5.28 -1.86
CA LEU A 104 13.11 -4.03 -1.59
C LEU A 104 14.11 -3.64 -2.71
N ASP A 105 13.95 -4.17 -3.91
CA ASP A 105 14.80 -3.85 -5.04
C ASP A 105 14.56 -2.39 -5.50
N PRO A 106 15.57 -1.50 -5.44
CA PRO A 106 15.45 -0.11 -5.89
C PRO A 106 15.02 0.03 -7.35
N SER A 107 15.26 -0.98 -8.20
CA SER A 107 14.82 -0.98 -9.60
C SER A 107 13.28 -0.96 -9.76
N ARG A 108 12.55 -1.32 -8.69
CA ARG A 108 11.08 -1.25 -8.64
C ARG A 108 10.56 0.14 -8.28
N LEU A 109 11.44 1.06 -7.90
CA LEU A 109 11.07 2.44 -7.61
C LEU A 109 11.04 3.24 -8.90
N GLN A 110 9.93 3.90 -9.14
CA GLN A 110 9.66 4.68 -10.33
C GLN A 110 10.07 6.14 -10.15
N THR A 111 10.18 6.63 -8.91
CA THR A 111 10.49 8.05 -8.65
C THR A 111 11.57 8.27 -7.60
N SER A 112 12.29 9.39 -7.73
CA SER A 112 13.25 9.89 -6.74
C SER A 112 12.61 10.12 -5.36
N GLU A 113 11.31 10.41 -5.35
CA GLU A 113 10.52 10.64 -4.14
C GLU A 113 10.29 9.35 -3.37
N GLU A 114 9.87 8.28 -4.05
CA GLU A 114 9.69 6.95 -3.42
C GLU A 114 10.98 6.51 -2.72
N ARG A 115 12.15 6.85 -3.30
CA ARG A 115 13.45 6.59 -2.71
C ARG A 115 13.68 7.40 -1.42
N LEU A 116 13.42 8.71 -1.42
CA LEU A 116 13.56 9.54 -0.22
C LEU A 116 12.64 9.08 0.92
N ARG A 117 11.45 8.57 0.58
CA ARG A 117 10.48 8.08 1.56
C ARG A 117 10.87 6.75 2.19
N LEU A 118 11.41 5.84 1.39
CA LEU A 118 12.03 4.62 1.92
C LEU A 118 13.23 4.93 2.81
N GLN A 119 14.00 5.97 2.50
CA GLN A 119 15.08 6.43 3.37
C GLN A 119 14.57 6.97 4.72
N LEU A 120 13.42 7.68 4.74
CA LEU A 120 12.80 8.13 5.98
C LEU A 120 12.33 6.95 6.86
N LEU A 121 11.75 5.92 6.24
CA LEU A 121 11.39 4.67 6.93
C LEU A 121 12.61 3.88 7.40
N SER A 122 13.68 3.85 6.62
CA SER A 122 14.97 3.32 7.06
C SER A 122 15.48 4.07 8.30
N GLY A 123 15.27 5.39 8.37
CA GLY A 123 15.47 6.21 9.56
C GLY A 123 14.69 5.68 10.77
N MET A 124 13.37 5.49 10.61
CA MET A 124 12.54 4.95 11.69
C MET A 124 12.95 3.54 12.13
N ILE A 125 13.40 2.68 11.20
CA ILE A 125 13.93 1.34 11.54
C ILE A 125 15.22 1.48 12.35
N ARG A 126 16.15 2.34 11.91
CA ARG A 126 17.41 2.64 12.60
C ARG A 126 17.16 3.11 14.03
N ASP A 127 16.13 3.93 14.24
CA ASP A 127 15.80 4.50 15.55
C ASP A 127 14.88 3.61 16.39
N GLY A 128 14.54 2.41 15.90
CA GLY A 128 13.68 1.45 16.60
C GLY A 128 12.20 1.88 16.68
N LEU A 129 11.80 2.85 15.85
CA LEU A 129 10.43 3.37 15.76
C LEU A 129 9.58 2.64 14.71
N LEU A 130 10.18 1.81 13.84
CA LEU A 130 9.46 0.97 12.90
C LEU A 130 9.90 -0.49 13.01
N ASP A 131 8.97 -1.38 13.37
CA ASP A 131 9.13 -2.85 13.29
C ASP A 131 8.33 -3.36 12.09
N LEU A 132 9.02 -4.06 11.17
CA LEU A 132 8.44 -4.67 9.98
C LEU A 132 8.56 -6.20 10.10
N ARG A 133 7.41 -6.88 10.03
CA ARG A 133 7.31 -8.33 10.06
C ARG A 133 6.62 -8.84 8.82
N ILE A 134 7.12 -9.96 8.33
CA ILE A 134 6.58 -10.63 7.15
C ILE A 134 5.68 -11.78 7.60
N ALA A 135 4.40 -11.68 7.30
CA ALA A 135 3.44 -12.71 7.60
C ALA A 135 3.30 -13.68 6.44
N VAL A 136 3.27 -14.96 6.77
CA VAL A 136 2.82 -16.01 5.86
C VAL A 136 1.80 -16.88 6.57
N ARG A 137 0.89 -17.46 5.78
CA ARG A 137 -0.10 -18.40 6.31
C ARG A 137 0.36 -19.82 6.04
N ALA A 138 0.76 -20.54 7.08
CA ALA A 138 1.12 -21.95 6.98
C ALA A 138 -0.13 -22.82 7.17
N HIS A 139 -0.34 -23.77 6.27
CA HIS A 139 -1.37 -24.79 6.35
C HIS A 139 -0.77 -26.11 6.86
N GLU A 140 -1.59 -26.93 7.51
CA GLU A 140 -1.15 -28.21 8.12
C GLU A 140 -0.56 -29.21 7.10
N ASN A 141 -0.93 -29.09 5.82
CA ASN A 141 -0.38 -29.88 4.72
C ASN A 141 0.98 -29.36 4.22
N GLY A 142 1.53 -28.32 4.85
CA GLY A 142 2.75 -27.64 4.45
C GLY A 142 2.57 -26.60 3.34
N ASP A 143 1.34 -26.34 2.87
CA ASP A 143 1.11 -25.25 1.92
C ASP A 143 1.27 -23.89 2.62
N VAL A 144 1.79 -22.92 1.87
CA VAL A 144 1.93 -21.54 2.34
C VAL A 144 0.98 -20.68 1.52
N GLY A 145 -0.04 -20.17 2.18
CA GLY A 145 -1.02 -19.22 1.65
C GLY A 145 -0.61 -17.77 1.94
N LEU A 146 -1.30 -16.86 1.24
CA LEU A 146 -1.13 -15.42 1.46
C LEU A 146 -1.83 -15.00 2.76
N TYR A 147 -1.16 -14.16 3.54
CA TYR A 147 -1.80 -13.42 4.62
C TYR A 147 -2.45 -12.17 4.00
N HIS A 148 -3.78 -12.09 4.01
CA HIS A 148 -4.53 -11.08 3.25
C HIS A 148 -5.38 -10.15 4.13
N GLU A 149 -5.02 -10.02 5.41
CA GLU A 149 -5.68 -9.07 6.30
C GLU A 149 -5.25 -7.64 5.97
N LYS A 150 -6.19 -6.70 6.17
CA LYS A 150 -6.02 -5.28 5.84
C LYS A 150 -6.52 -4.44 7.01
N ILE A 151 -5.81 -4.51 8.13
CA ILE A 151 -6.17 -3.76 9.34
C ILE A 151 -5.20 -2.60 9.46
N GLY A 152 -5.72 -1.40 9.66
CA GLY A 152 -4.93 -0.31 10.19
C GLY A 152 -5.47 0.15 11.54
N VAL A 153 -4.57 0.53 12.44
CA VAL A 153 -4.89 1.04 13.78
C VAL A 153 -4.05 2.28 14.02
N PHE A 154 -4.70 3.40 14.30
CA PHE A 154 -4.05 4.63 14.75
C PHE A 154 -4.42 4.89 16.20
N GLY A 155 -3.44 4.95 17.09
CA GLY A 155 -3.64 5.19 18.52
C GLY A 155 -2.97 6.48 18.97
N ASP A 156 -3.65 7.25 19.81
CA ASP A 156 -3.11 8.48 20.41
C ASP A 156 -2.60 8.28 21.84
N ALA A 157 -2.01 9.36 22.38
CA ALA A 157 -1.43 9.38 23.73
C ALA A 157 -2.48 9.24 24.85
N HIS A 158 -3.76 9.46 24.58
CA HIS A 158 -4.84 9.32 25.56
C HIS A 158 -5.40 7.89 25.62
N GLY A 159 -4.89 6.99 24.79
CA GLY A 159 -5.36 5.60 24.69
C GLY A 159 -6.57 5.43 23.77
N ASP A 160 -7.05 6.52 23.16
CA ASP A 160 -8.07 6.46 22.13
C ASP A 160 -7.43 6.04 20.81
N PHE A 161 -8.14 5.19 20.08
CA PHE A 161 -7.70 4.72 18.77
C PHE A 161 -8.84 4.64 17.77
N VAL A 162 -8.48 4.62 16.49
CA VAL A 162 -9.37 4.28 15.39
C VAL A 162 -8.79 3.10 14.63
N THR A 163 -9.66 2.24 14.13
CA THR A 163 -9.30 1.14 13.24
C THR A 163 -10.01 1.30 11.91
N PHE A 164 -9.41 0.76 10.87
CA PHE A 164 -10.03 0.68 9.56
C PHE A 164 -9.68 -0.62 8.87
N ASN A 165 -10.62 -1.10 8.07
CA ASN A 165 -10.51 -2.35 7.34
C ASN A 165 -11.19 -2.23 5.99
N GLY A 166 -10.42 -2.51 4.94
CA GLY A 166 -10.85 -2.36 3.56
C GLY A 166 -9.66 -2.41 2.60
N SER A 167 -9.96 -2.46 1.30
CA SER A 167 -8.93 -2.38 0.27
C SER A 167 -8.43 -0.96 0.20
N PRO A 168 -7.17 -0.76 0.61
CA PRO A 168 -6.26 -0.24 -0.37
C PRO A 168 -5.46 -1.36 -1.01
N ASN A 169 -5.73 -1.67 -2.27
CA ASN A 169 -4.74 -2.41 -3.04
C ASN A 169 -3.65 -1.39 -3.34
N GLU A 170 -2.59 -1.44 -2.54
CA GLU A 170 -1.51 -0.46 -2.48
C GLU A 170 -0.66 -0.40 -3.78
N THR A 171 -1.12 -1.02 -4.86
CA THR A 171 -0.55 -0.86 -6.19
C THR A 171 -1.04 0.47 -6.77
N TRP A 172 -0.19 1.18 -7.52
CA TRP A 172 -0.55 2.44 -8.21
C TRP A 172 -1.82 2.34 -9.05
N ASN A 173 -2.04 1.17 -9.67
CA ASN A 173 -3.25 0.87 -10.44
C ASN A 173 -4.49 0.67 -9.55
N GLY A 174 -4.33 0.57 -8.23
CA GLY A 174 -5.41 0.57 -7.24
C GLY A 174 -5.95 1.96 -6.94
N TRP A 175 -5.08 2.92 -6.72
CA TRP A 175 -5.49 4.22 -6.17
C TRP A 175 -5.93 5.25 -7.21
N ALA A 176 -5.34 5.21 -8.42
CA ALA A 176 -5.73 6.11 -9.51
C ALA A 176 -6.81 5.53 -10.42
N LEU A 177 -7.08 4.22 -10.35
CA LEU A 177 -7.99 3.52 -11.26
C LEU A 177 -9.04 2.63 -10.57
N ASN A 178 -8.86 2.23 -9.30
CA ASN A 178 -9.86 1.44 -8.58
C ASN A 178 -10.56 2.29 -7.51
N ALA A 179 -11.89 2.16 -7.47
CA ALA A 179 -12.71 2.69 -6.38
C ALA A 179 -12.38 1.91 -5.09
N GLU A 180 -11.76 2.59 -4.13
CA GLU A 180 -11.43 2.05 -2.83
C GLU A 180 -12.35 2.67 -1.79
N SER A 181 -12.79 1.87 -0.83
CA SER A 181 -13.51 2.37 0.34
C SER A 181 -13.23 1.51 1.55
N PHE A 182 -13.24 2.13 2.73
CA PHE A 182 -13.11 1.44 4.00
C PHE A 182 -13.99 2.09 5.05
N ALA A 183 -14.49 1.26 5.96
CA ALA A 183 -15.20 1.72 7.14
C ALA A 183 -14.19 2.09 8.23
N LEU A 184 -14.47 3.18 8.94
CA LEU A 184 -13.73 3.59 10.12
C LEU A 184 -14.48 3.16 11.38
N HIS A 185 -13.75 2.57 12.32
CA HIS A 185 -14.27 2.20 13.63
C HIS A 185 -13.50 2.94 14.72
N ARG A 186 -14.19 3.73 15.53
CA ARG A 186 -13.59 4.44 16.67
C ARG A 186 -13.64 3.54 17.90
N SER A 187 -12.63 3.65 18.77
CA SER A 187 -12.58 2.94 20.05
C SER A 187 -13.59 3.45 21.08
N TRP A 188 -14.27 4.56 20.78
CA TRP A 188 -15.39 5.10 21.53
C TRP A 188 -16.66 5.04 20.69
N GLY A 189 -17.81 5.23 21.31
CA GLY A 189 -19.09 5.25 20.61
C GLY A 189 -19.62 3.86 20.21
N PRO A 190 -20.63 3.80 19.32
CA PRO A 190 -21.32 2.56 18.95
C PRO A 190 -20.42 1.47 18.37
N GLU A 191 -19.42 1.87 17.60
CA GLU A 191 -18.45 1.00 16.91
C GLU A 191 -17.26 0.55 17.78
N ALA A 192 -17.19 0.97 19.06
CA ALA A 192 -16.10 0.64 19.98
C ALA A 192 -15.78 -0.85 20.02
N ARG A 193 -16.80 -1.71 20.11
CA ARG A 193 -16.59 -3.17 20.14
C ARG A 193 -15.92 -3.70 18.88
N HIS A 194 -16.26 -3.14 17.72
CA HIS A 194 -15.64 -3.50 16.45
C HIS A 194 -14.18 -3.07 16.42
N ALA A 195 -13.89 -1.82 16.79
CA ALA A 195 -12.53 -1.30 16.84
C ALA A 195 -11.61 -2.14 17.76
N HIS A 196 -12.11 -2.52 18.94
CA HIS A 196 -11.37 -3.38 19.86
C HIS A 196 -11.13 -4.78 19.29
N SER A 197 -12.09 -5.34 18.56
CA SER A 197 -11.94 -6.63 17.89
C SER A 197 -10.84 -6.59 16.82
N GLU A 198 -10.81 -5.56 15.97
CA GLU A 198 -9.79 -5.41 14.92
C GLU A 198 -8.40 -5.18 15.50
N ARG A 199 -8.30 -4.31 16.52
CA ARG A 199 -7.05 -4.08 17.24
C ARG A 199 -6.54 -5.36 17.90
N SER A 200 -7.43 -6.13 18.53
CA SER A 200 -7.09 -7.42 19.13
C SER A 200 -6.63 -8.43 18.08
N LEU A 201 -7.26 -8.45 16.90
CA LEU A 201 -6.86 -9.34 15.82
C LEU A 201 -5.45 -9.03 15.33
N PHE A 202 -5.13 -7.74 15.13
CA PHE A 202 -3.77 -7.32 14.81
C PHE A 202 -2.78 -7.74 15.90
N GLN A 203 -3.09 -7.49 17.18
CA GLN A 203 -2.20 -7.81 18.30
C GLN A 203 -1.94 -9.32 18.39
N GLN A 204 -2.97 -10.15 18.24
CA GLN A 204 -2.82 -11.60 18.21
C GLN A 204 -1.95 -12.08 17.04
N THR A 205 -2.09 -11.47 15.85
CA THR A 205 -1.17 -11.74 14.74
C THR A 205 0.25 -11.35 15.14
N TRP A 206 0.44 -10.13 15.64
CA TRP A 206 1.75 -9.55 16.00
C TRP A 206 2.50 -10.38 17.05
N ASP A 207 1.79 -10.87 18.06
CA ASP A 207 2.33 -11.69 19.15
C ASP A 207 2.41 -13.18 18.80
N GLU A 208 2.20 -13.54 17.52
CA GLU A 208 2.25 -14.92 17.00
C GLU A 208 1.27 -15.87 17.73
N GLN A 209 0.13 -15.36 18.19
CA GLN A 209 -0.90 -16.12 18.91
C GLN A 209 -1.94 -16.75 17.98
N ARG A 210 -1.77 -16.60 16.67
CA ARG A 210 -2.73 -17.11 15.67
C ARG A 210 -2.22 -18.39 15.03
N ALA A 211 -2.96 -19.47 15.26
CA ALA A 211 -2.70 -20.75 14.61
C ALA A 211 -2.67 -20.58 13.08
N GLY A 212 -1.61 -21.11 12.46
CA GLY A 212 -1.40 -21.06 11.00
C GLY A 212 -0.91 -19.72 10.46
N VAL A 213 -0.67 -18.70 11.30
CA VAL A 213 0.06 -17.49 10.88
C VAL A 213 1.43 -17.51 11.53
N SER A 214 2.45 -17.19 10.75
CA SER A 214 3.81 -17.12 11.24
C SER A 214 4.46 -15.84 10.74
N LEU A 215 5.23 -15.22 11.62
CA LEU A 215 5.90 -13.96 11.35
C LEU A 215 7.40 -14.18 11.21
N PHE A 216 7.99 -13.49 10.24
CA PHE A 216 9.42 -13.37 10.08
C PHE A 216 9.83 -11.94 10.35
N GLN A 217 10.78 -11.77 11.25
CA GLN A 217 11.39 -10.47 11.52
C GLN A 217 12.52 -10.23 10.52
N LEU A 218 12.77 -8.96 10.18
CA LEU A 218 13.99 -8.61 9.47
C LEU A 218 15.19 -8.86 10.38
N ASN A 219 16.21 -9.53 9.84
CA ASN A 219 17.47 -9.72 10.54
C ASN A 219 18.46 -8.59 10.21
N ASP A 220 19.57 -8.55 10.96
CA ASP A 220 20.58 -7.50 10.84
C ASP A 220 21.19 -7.41 9.44
N GLU A 221 21.33 -8.54 8.72
CA GLU A 221 21.84 -8.54 7.36
C GLU A 221 20.89 -7.84 6.38
N VAL A 222 19.58 -8.11 6.46
CA VAL A 222 18.58 -7.44 5.61
C VAL A 222 18.45 -5.98 5.97
N ILE A 223 18.49 -5.64 7.26
CA ILE A 223 18.45 -4.24 7.72
C ILE A 223 19.69 -3.48 7.20
N SER A 224 20.87 -4.09 7.27
CA SER A 224 22.10 -3.49 6.78
C SER A 224 22.04 -3.25 5.27
N GLU A 225 21.58 -4.23 4.50
CA GLU A 225 21.40 -4.08 3.05
C GLU A 225 20.33 -3.04 2.68
N LEU A 226 19.25 -2.96 3.46
CA LEU A 226 18.25 -1.91 3.32
C LEU A 226 18.89 -0.53 3.54
N PHE A 227 19.76 -0.37 4.54
CA PHE A 227 20.46 0.89 4.81
C PHE A 227 21.50 1.25 3.75
N GLU A 228 22.18 0.27 3.16
CA GLU A 228 23.08 0.50 2.03
C GLU A 228 22.32 1.02 0.80
N ARG A 229 21.14 0.46 0.51
CA ARG A 229 20.30 0.85 -0.63
C ARG A 229 19.56 2.17 -0.38
N PHE A 230 19.07 2.33 0.84
CA PHE A 230 18.25 3.43 1.34
C PHE A 230 18.85 3.98 2.62
N SER A 231 19.93 4.76 2.45
CA SER A 231 20.61 5.45 3.56
C SER A 231 19.59 6.17 4.44
N PRO A 232 19.51 5.81 5.75
CA PRO A 232 18.55 6.37 6.68
C PRO A 232 18.54 7.90 6.68
N LEU A 233 17.35 8.50 6.61
CA LEU A 233 17.16 9.94 6.76
C LEU A 233 16.42 10.28 8.04
N ASP A 234 16.85 11.38 8.65
CA ASP A 234 16.14 12.03 9.74
C ASP A 234 15.06 12.97 9.18
N PRO A 235 14.03 13.31 9.96
CA PRO A 235 12.99 14.23 9.51
C PRO A 235 13.54 15.57 8.97
N ASP A 236 14.51 16.17 9.67
CA ASP A 236 15.14 17.43 9.24
C ASP A 236 15.86 17.33 7.90
N ASP A 237 16.49 16.19 7.61
CA ASP A 237 17.15 15.95 6.32
C ASP A 237 16.13 15.67 5.22
N ALA A 238 15.07 14.94 5.52
CA ALA A 238 13.96 14.71 4.60
C ALA A 238 13.28 16.03 4.21
N ARG A 239 13.06 16.93 5.18
CA ARG A 239 12.51 18.28 4.95
C ARG A 239 13.39 19.10 4.02
N ARG A 240 14.71 19.12 4.27
CA ARG A 240 15.69 19.82 3.43
C ARG A 240 15.75 19.29 2.00
N LYS A 241 15.50 17.99 1.81
CA LYS A 241 15.45 17.33 0.51
C LYS A 241 14.09 17.40 -0.18
N GLY A 242 13.12 18.11 0.39
CA GLY A 242 11.82 18.38 -0.24
C GLY A 242 10.80 17.23 -0.13
N VAL A 243 10.94 16.34 0.86
CA VAL A 243 9.96 15.25 1.06
C VAL A 243 8.56 15.78 1.42
N SER A 244 8.49 16.92 2.12
CA SER A 244 7.26 17.53 2.65
C SER A 244 6.44 18.35 1.64
N THR A 245 6.94 18.68 0.44
CA THR A 245 6.27 19.64 -0.48
C THR A 245 5.22 19.02 -1.40
N PHE A 246 4.89 17.74 -1.24
CA PHE A 246 4.00 17.05 -2.15
C PHE A 246 2.53 17.16 -1.72
N ARG A 247 1.75 17.88 -2.53
CA ARG A 247 0.30 17.65 -2.63
C ARG A 247 0.12 16.53 -3.64
N LEU A 248 -0.83 15.62 -3.38
CA LEU A 248 -1.41 14.85 -4.47
C LEU A 248 -1.75 15.83 -5.61
N PRO A 249 -1.58 15.46 -6.89
CA PRO A 249 -2.34 16.16 -7.91
C PRO A 249 -3.79 16.03 -7.46
N GLY A 250 -4.34 17.12 -6.93
CA GLY A 250 -5.77 17.20 -6.73
C GLY A 250 -6.40 16.84 -8.07
N SER A 251 -7.60 16.29 -8.03
CA SER A 251 -8.51 16.42 -9.16
C SER A 251 -8.62 17.92 -9.47
N SER A 252 -7.70 18.44 -10.28
CA SER A 252 -7.70 19.82 -10.70
C SER A 252 -8.91 19.93 -11.60
N SER A 253 -9.97 20.46 -11.02
CA SER A 253 -11.04 21.13 -11.73
C SER A 253 -10.43 22.02 -12.81
N GLY A 254 -10.52 21.60 -14.07
CA GLY A 254 -10.19 22.46 -15.21
C GLY A 254 -9.78 21.74 -16.50
N GLU A 255 -9.03 20.66 -16.44
CA GLU A 255 -8.56 19.94 -17.62
C GLU A 255 -8.73 18.44 -17.39
N GLY A 256 -9.34 17.75 -18.36
CA GLY A 256 -9.59 16.31 -18.25
C GLY A 256 -8.30 15.54 -17.94
N PRO A 257 -8.39 14.39 -17.26
CA PRO A 257 -7.19 13.64 -16.86
C PRO A 257 -6.32 13.36 -18.08
N ASP A 258 -5.06 13.75 -18.04
CA ASP A 258 -4.05 13.22 -18.94
C ASP A 258 -3.88 11.73 -18.58
N LEU A 259 -4.63 10.89 -19.29
CA LEU A 259 -4.73 9.45 -19.04
C LEU A 259 -3.41 8.71 -19.33
N GLY A 260 -2.35 9.39 -19.76
CA GLY A 260 -1.09 8.77 -20.17
C GLY A 260 -1.28 7.76 -21.32
N LEU A 261 -2.41 7.88 -22.03
CA LEU A 261 -2.74 7.05 -23.18
C LEU A 261 -1.91 7.55 -24.36
N ALA A 262 -0.78 6.90 -24.60
CA ALA A 262 -0.13 7.01 -25.88
C ALA A 262 -1.01 6.32 -26.93
N TYR A 263 -1.26 6.98 -28.06
CA TYR A 263 -1.85 6.29 -29.21
C TYR A 263 -0.97 5.10 -29.56
N PRO A 264 -1.53 3.89 -29.75
CA PRO A 264 -0.78 2.79 -30.33
C PRO A 264 -0.07 3.25 -31.61
N ASP A 265 1.15 2.78 -31.88
CA ASP A 265 1.96 3.25 -33.01
C ASP A 265 1.21 3.19 -34.36
N PHE A 266 0.26 2.27 -34.52
CA PHE A 266 -0.58 2.14 -35.72
C PHE A 266 -1.66 3.24 -35.88
N LEU A 267 -1.81 4.10 -34.87
CA LEU A 267 -2.69 5.28 -34.84
C LEU A 267 -1.91 6.60 -34.75
N ALA A 268 -0.59 6.57 -34.94
CA ALA A 268 0.24 7.77 -34.91
C ALA A 268 -0.19 8.85 -35.94
N ASP A 269 -0.75 8.43 -37.07
CA ASP A 269 -1.30 9.31 -38.11
C ASP A 269 -2.76 9.76 -37.84
N GLY A 270 -3.32 9.40 -36.69
CA GLY A 270 -4.68 9.74 -36.28
C GLY A 270 -5.79 8.87 -36.87
N LEU A 271 -7.03 9.20 -36.53
CA LEU A 271 -8.23 8.58 -37.10
C LEU A 271 -8.53 9.17 -38.48
N ARG A 272 -9.11 8.36 -39.38
CA ARG A 272 -9.65 8.87 -40.65
C ARG A 272 -10.89 9.73 -40.39
N ASP A 273 -11.20 10.67 -41.27
CA ASP A 273 -12.32 11.62 -41.11
C ASP A 273 -13.69 10.98 -40.78
N TYR A 274 -13.98 9.79 -41.31
CA TYR A 274 -15.25 9.10 -40.98
C TYR A 274 -15.18 8.37 -39.64
N GLN A 275 -14.01 7.88 -39.22
CA GLN A 275 -13.80 7.25 -37.91
C GLN A 275 -13.90 8.28 -36.79
N GLN A 276 -13.32 9.46 -37.00
CA GLN A 276 -13.45 10.57 -36.08
C GLN A 276 -14.91 11.01 -35.93
N ARG A 277 -15.65 11.16 -37.03
CA ARG A 277 -17.09 11.45 -36.99
C ARG A 277 -17.90 10.38 -36.25
N CYS A 278 -17.58 9.09 -36.41
CA CYS A 278 -18.23 8.03 -35.63
C CYS A 278 -18.00 8.20 -34.12
N VAL A 279 -16.78 8.56 -33.70
CA VAL A 279 -16.47 8.79 -32.28
C VAL A 279 -17.24 9.99 -31.75
N GLU A 280 -17.26 11.10 -32.50
CA GLU A 280 -18.01 12.32 -32.16
C GLU A 280 -19.52 12.04 -32.03
N ASP A 281 -20.13 11.38 -33.02
CA ASP A 281 -21.54 11.00 -33.02
C ASP A 281 -21.90 10.09 -31.81
N TRP A 282 -20.97 9.22 -31.40
CA TRP A 282 -21.17 8.33 -30.26
C TRP A 282 -21.17 9.08 -28.92
N PHE A 283 -20.26 10.05 -28.76
CA PHE A 283 -20.23 10.91 -27.57
C PHE A 283 -21.48 11.81 -27.52
N GLU A 284 -21.91 12.37 -28.64
CA GLU A 284 -23.15 13.15 -28.72
C GLU A 284 -24.39 12.32 -28.38
N ALA A 285 -24.38 11.03 -28.72
CA ALA A 285 -25.45 10.08 -28.38
C ALA A 285 -25.37 9.52 -26.94
N GLY A 286 -24.52 10.09 -26.07
CA GLY A 286 -24.37 9.65 -24.68
C GLY A 286 -23.74 8.26 -24.56
N CYS A 287 -22.75 7.97 -25.41
CA CYS A 287 -22.01 6.71 -25.46
C CYS A 287 -22.88 5.49 -25.82
N ARG A 288 -23.92 5.68 -26.64
CA ARG A 288 -24.84 4.62 -27.08
C ARG A 288 -25.14 4.76 -28.57
N GLY A 289 -24.98 3.67 -29.33
CA GLY A 289 -25.30 3.67 -30.76
C GLY A 289 -24.83 2.42 -31.49
N THR A 290 -25.20 2.30 -32.76
CA THR A 290 -24.80 1.20 -33.65
C THR A 290 -24.24 1.78 -34.95
N PHE A 291 -23.01 1.42 -35.30
CA PHE A 291 -22.39 1.83 -36.57
C PHE A 291 -22.54 0.76 -37.65
N ALA A 292 -23.04 1.15 -38.82
CA ALA A 292 -23.12 0.29 -40.01
C ALA A 292 -21.91 0.59 -40.92
N LEU A 293 -20.88 -0.25 -40.85
CA LEU A 293 -19.61 -0.05 -41.56
C LEU A 293 -19.34 -1.19 -42.55
N ALA A 294 -18.99 -0.85 -43.79
CA ALA A 294 -18.61 -1.83 -44.81
C ALA A 294 -17.31 -2.57 -44.43
N THR A 295 -17.13 -3.80 -44.91
CA THR A 295 -15.90 -4.56 -44.68
C THR A 295 -14.67 -3.86 -45.27
N GLY A 296 -13.56 -3.82 -44.52
CA GLY A 296 -12.31 -3.17 -44.95
C GLY A 296 -12.16 -1.70 -44.53
N THR A 297 -13.18 -1.12 -43.87
CA THR A 297 -13.19 0.28 -43.40
C THR A 297 -12.62 0.44 -41.98
N GLY A 298 -11.68 -0.40 -41.55
CA GLY A 298 -11.01 -0.22 -40.24
C GLY A 298 -11.96 -0.18 -39.03
N LYS A 299 -13.11 -0.88 -39.07
CA LYS A 299 -14.10 -0.94 -37.99
C LYS A 299 -13.54 -1.31 -36.61
N THR A 300 -12.43 -2.05 -36.57
CA THR A 300 -11.75 -2.48 -35.34
C THR A 300 -11.13 -1.33 -34.55
N VAL A 301 -10.84 -0.19 -35.21
CA VAL A 301 -10.20 0.98 -34.58
C VAL A 301 -11.20 1.78 -33.73
N ILE A 302 -12.49 1.71 -34.07
CA ILE A 302 -13.57 2.50 -33.44
C ILE A 302 -14.58 1.63 -32.66
N ALA A 303 -14.27 0.36 -32.47
CA ALA A 303 -15.05 -0.59 -31.66
C ALA A 303 -14.35 -0.79 -30.31
#